data_AF-A0A8J7Q3K5-F1
#
_entry.id   AF-A0A8J7Q3K5-F1
#
_cell.length_a   1.000
_cell.length_b   1.000
_cell.length_c   1.000
_cell.angle_alpha   90.00
_cell.angle_beta   90.00
_cell.angle_gamma   90.00
#
_symmetry.space_group_name_H-M   'P 1'
#
loop_
_entity.id
_entity.type
_entity.pdbx_description
1 polymer ?
#
loop_
_entity_poly.entity_id
_entity_poly.type
_entity_poly.pdbx_seq_one_letter_code
_entity_poly.pdbx_strand_id
1 'polypeptide(L)'
;MTPRRRRPRLEPLEGRDTPGILTFTYVAATRSLTVVGTSSNNQLSINDSGSGQLVLSSATDAFRGSDGLVLNSPMLFPSRVDNLTVRLLGGDDAVVIGTNPIRLAGGLVVAGGDGNNTLTVTSLSVDGNLTVTNGAGTDSTLMTFVDVGGSLSVANGAGDSTTAISLTGRDHPFVRSLAVTNGAGTDSTTLTNVNVAGSVAVRNGAGDSHTVIGRDVPGHSLVGGSVTVTNGTGVDETELADTSVIGNVTVQNGHGGATGSAGHTWVDNPTNQTRSVIGGNVSVSYLDGNVTAAPDVLLDVQVLGNVTFNHGRGSSDTLVDGDLSALPVIVRGNLTFTGSGRAIIRHFSSPLTFGLIVGGDFRMTAGPGDDMVSLYGAEVGGQTVLNLGDGANIVLVDDSEFHGPVTITTGAGADTVSLDTTAGTAAPTTFERPVLIRLGAGDDRVSLGGPADAMQRLVVFAPFVIHHGAGADDISRFGSEESPLGWGIEYVL
;
A
#
# COMPACT_ATOMS: atom_id res chain seq x y z
N MET A 1 73.52 41.52 3.16
CA MET A 1 72.48 40.50 2.92
C MET A 1 72.39 39.60 4.15
N THR A 2 71.37 39.77 4.98
CA THR A 2 71.16 38.99 6.21
C THR A 2 70.44 37.67 5.87
N PRO A 3 70.94 36.51 6.29
CA PRO A 3 70.33 35.22 5.94
C PRO A 3 68.99 35.06 6.65
N ARG A 4 67.89 35.01 5.89
CA ARG A 4 66.55 34.69 6.41
C ARG A 4 66.55 33.26 6.93
N ARG A 5 66.53 33.09 8.25
CA ARG A 5 66.22 31.81 8.92
C ARG A 5 64.85 31.32 8.46
N ARG A 6 64.81 30.31 7.57
CA ARG A 6 63.59 29.55 7.31
C ARG A 6 63.27 28.76 8.57
N ARG A 7 62.16 29.07 9.25
CA ARG A 7 61.60 28.20 10.28
C ARG A 7 60.88 27.06 9.55
N PRO A 8 61.26 25.78 9.77
CA PRO A 8 60.46 24.66 9.30
C PRO A 8 59.05 24.83 9.88
N ARG A 9 58.03 24.85 9.03
CA ARG A 9 56.65 24.68 9.45
C ARG A 9 56.39 23.18 9.38
N LEU A 10 56.12 22.57 10.53
CA LEU A 10 55.47 21.26 10.56
C LEU A 10 54.06 21.50 10.02
N GLU A 11 53.79 20.99 8.82
CA GLU A 11 52.42 20.88 8.35
C GLU A 11 51.67 19.92 9.31
N PRO A 12 50.41 20.19 9.64
CA PRO A 12 49.60 19.24 10.39
C PRO A 12 49.69 17.90 9.66
N LEU A 13 50.07 16.83 10.38
CA LEU A 13 49.98 15.49 9.82
C LEU A 13 48.56 15.36 9.27
N GLU A 14 48.44 15.06 7.97
CA GLU A 14 47.17 14.64 7.38
C GLU A 14 46.55 13.63 8.34
N GLY A 15 45.27 13.83 8.69
CA GLY A 15 44.56 12.94 9.60
C GLY A 15 44.70 11.54 9.05
N ARG A 16 45.66 10.77 9.57
CA ARG A 16 45.75 9.36 9.27
C ARG A 16 44.46 8.80 9.81
N ASP A 17 43.61 8.29 8.93
CA ASP A 17 42.45 7.48 9.29
C ASP A 17 42.97 6.40 10.23
N THR A 18 42.87 6.65 11.53
CA THR A 18 43.16 5.64 12.52
C THR A 18 42.08 4.61 12.30
N PRO A 19 42.43 3.35 11.93
CA PRO A 19 41.48 2.28 11.77
C PRO A 19 40.51 2.30 12.95
N GLY A 20 39.21 2.25 12.67
CA GLY A 20 38.23 2.10 13.74
C GLY A 20 38.48 0.80 14.50
N ILE A 21 37.97 0.74 15.73
CA ILE A 21 38.13 -0.44 16.58
C ILE A 21 36.74 -0.97 16.92
N LEU A 22 36.41 -2.13 16.36
CA LEU A 22 35.22 -2.89 16.71
C LEU A 22 35.48 -3.67 18.00
N THR A 23 34.75 -3.37 19.06
CA THR A 23 34.85 -4.12 20.32
C THR A 23 33.86 -5.26 20.33
N PHE A 24 34.29 -6.47 20.70
CA PHE A 24 33.39 -7.61 20.83
C PHE A 24 33.38 -8.19 22.24
N THR A 25 32.23 -8.73 22.65
CA THR A 25 32.04 -9.44 23.92
C THR A 25 31.23 -10.71 23.64
N TYR A 26 31.72 -11.85 24.10
CA TYR A 26 31.02 -13.13 24.00
C TYR A 26 30.71 -13.69 25.39
N VAL A 27 29.44 -14.01 25.63
CA VAL A 27 28.95 -14.58 26.89
C VAL A 27 28.59 -16.04 26.68
N ALA A 28 29.47 -16.95 27.08
CA ALA A 28 29.31 -18.39 26.82
C ALA A 28 28.04 -19.01 27.44
N ALA A 29 27.59 -18.51 28.59
CA ALA A 29 26.41 -19.03 29.29
C ALA A 29 25.12 -18.83 28.48
N THR A 30 25.02 -17.75 27.73
CA THR A 30 23.86 -17.39 26.90
C THR A 30 24.15 -17.50 25.39
N ARG A 31 25.39 -17.87 25.04
CA ARG A 31 25.93 -17.90 23.67
C ARG A 31 25.61 -16.61 22.91
N SER A 32 25.81 -15.48 23.58
CA SER A 32 25.50 -14.15 23.04
C SER A 32 26.78 -13.46 22.62
N LEU A 33 26.83 -13.00 21.37
CA LEU A 33 27.90 -12.17 20.82
C LEU A 33 27.39 -10.74 20.65
N THR A 34 28.09 -9.78 21.23
CA THR A 34 27.86 -8.35 21.01
C THR A 34 29.07 -7.74 20.34
N VAL A 35 28.88 -7.02 19.24
CA VAL A 35 29.87 -6.20 18.55
C VAL A 35 29.46 -4.74 18.68
N VAL A 36 30.37 -3.88 19.12
CA VAL A 36 30.15 -2.44 19.30
C VAL A 36 31.15 -1.67 18.45
N GLY A 37 30.64 -0.82 17.57
CA GLY A 37 31.43 0.09 16.74
C GLY A 37 31.84 1.37 17.46
N THR A 38 32.38 2.29 16.67
CA THR A 38 32.79 3.63 17.08
C THR A 38 31.82 4.67 16.51
N SER A 39 32.13 5.96 16.69
CA SER A 39 31.44 7.07 16.02
C SER A 39 32.09 7.44 14.67
N SER A 40 32.80 6.49 14.07
CA SER A 40 33.50 6.61 12.80
C SER A 40 32.98 5.50 11.91
N ASN A 41 33.06 5.66 10.59
CA ASN A 41 32.64 4.67 9.61
C ASN A 41 33.26 3.30 9.89
N ASN A 42 32.44 2.33 10.23
CA ASN A 42 32.80 0.96 10.51
C ASN A 42 32.37 0.03 9.38
N GLN A 43 33.19 -0.97 9.07
CA GLN A 43 32.84 -2.05 8.15
C GLN A 43 32.89 -3.38 8.89
N LEU A 44 31.82 -4.17 8.79
CA LEU A 44 31.71 -5.47 9.44
C LEU A 44 31.08 -6.50 8.50
N SER A 45 31.75 -7.62 8.29
CA SER A 45 31.17 -8.79 7.66
C SER A 45 31.12 -9.95 8.67
N ILE A 46 29.98 -10.63 8.72
CA ILE A 46 29.71 -11.77 9.59
C ILE A 46 29.25 -12.94 8.73
N ASN A 47 29.98 -14.05 8.78
CA ASN A 47 29.72 -15.23 7.94
C ASN A 47 29.78 -16.51 8.79
N ASP A 48 29.17 -17.59 8.30
CA ASP A 48 29.43 -18.93 8.83
C ASP A 48 30.73 -19.50 8.23
N SER A 49 31.53 -20.17 9.04
CA SER A 49 32.75 -20.88 8.62
C SER A 49 32.49 -22.14 7.79
N GLY A 50 31.24 -22.58 7.68
CA GLY A 50 30.82 -23.90 7.20
C GLY A 50 30.75 -24.96 8.30
N SER A 51 31.17 -24.63 9.53
CA SER A 51 31.12 -25.52 10.70
C SER A 51 30.13 -25.04 11.79
N GLY A 52 29.29 -24.04 11.49
CA GLY A 52 28.38 -23.46 12.49
C GLY A 52 29.04 -22.43 13.41
N GLN A 53 30.27 -22.01 13.09
CA GLN A 53 31.01 -20.98 13.82
C GLN A 53 30.95 -19.68 13.04
N LEU A 54 30.83 -18.55 13.75
CA LEU A 54 30.85 -17.24 13.11
C LEU A 54 32.28 -16.77 12.83
N VAL A 55 32.48 -16.20 11.65
CA VAL A 55 33.68 -15.50 11.20
C VAL A 55 33.34 -14.03 11.07
N LEU A 56 34.07 -13.18 11.78
CA LEU A 56 33.96 -11.73 11.68
C LEU A 56 35.15 -11.20 10.88
N SER A 57 34.90 -10.32 9.93
CA SER A 57 35.94 -9.63 9.19
C SER A 57 35.60 -8.15 9.01
N SER A 58 36.64 -7.36 8.87
CA SER A 58 36.59 -5.96 8.47
C SER A 58 37.77 -5.67 7.56
N ALA A 59 37.57 -4.77 6.58
CA ALA A 59 38.64 -4.27 5.71
C ALA A 59 39.34 -3.04 6.30
N THR A 60 38.65 -2.30 7.17
CA THR A 60 39.09 -1.00 7.69
C THR A 60 39.33 -0.99 9.19
N ASP A 61 38.70 -1.90 9.93
CA ASP A 61 38.68 -1.89 11.39
C ASP A 61 39.46 -3.06 11.99
N ALA A 62 40.06 -2.81 13.15
CA ALA A 62 40.63 -3.86 13.99
C ALA A 62 39.58 -4.36 15.00
N PHE A 63 39.73 -5.60 15.47
CA PHE A 63 38.85 -6.16 16.50
C PHE A 63 39.51 -6.08 17.88
N ARG A 64 38.77 -5.71 18.92
CA ARG A 64 39.23 -5.72 20.31
C ARG A 64 38.33 -6.60 21.18
N GLY A 65 38.93 -7.59 21.84
CA GLY A 65 38.22 -8.44 22.79
C GLY A 65 37.95 -7.74 24.12
N SER A 66 37.07 -8.34 24.95
CA SER A 66 36.77 -7.86 26.31
C SER A 66 37.99 -7.86 27.25
N ASP A 67 39.03 -8.60 26.93
CA ASP A 67 40.33 -8.63 27.62
C ASP A 67 41.28 -7.50 27.16
N GLY A 68 40.85 -6.69 26.19
CA GLY A 68 41.63 -5.59 25.61
C GLY A 68 42.57 -6.01 24.49
N LEU A 69 42.68 -7.31 24.16
CA LEU A 69 43.54 -7.80 23.10
C LEU A 69 43.00 -7.36 21.74
N VAL A 70 43.88 -6.79 20.92
CA VAL A 70 43.56 -6.44 19.53
C VAL A 70 43.89 -7.64 18.64
N LEU A 71 42.89 -8.09 17.88
CA LEU A 71 42.97 -9.24 16.99
C LEU A 71 42.91 -8.78 15.54
N ASN A 72 43.61 -9.54 14.68
CA ASN A 72 43.58 -9.31 13.24
C ASN A 72 42.28 -9.85 12.63
N SER A 73 41.80 -9.20 11.57
CA SER A 73 40.73 -9.67 10.70
C SER A 73 41.28 -10.74 9.72
N PRO A 74 40.56 -11.85 9.43
CA PRO A 74 39.30 -12.28 10.03
C PRO A 74 39.49 -12.97 11.40
N MET A 75 38.47 -12.91 12.24
CA MET A 75 38.40 -13.58 13.54
C MET A 75 37.35 -14.70 13.52
N LEU A 76 37.75 -15.90 13.96
CA LEU A 76 36.87 -17.07 14.10
C LEU A 76 36.40 -17.20 15.56
N PHE A 77 35.09 -17.32 15.77
CA PHE A 77 34.55 -17.62 17.10
C PHE A 77 34.54 -19.13 17.36
N PRO A 78 35.21 -19.61 18.42
CA PRO A 78 35.36 -21.04 18.65
C PRO A 78 34.06 -21.71 19.12
N SER A 79 33.05 -20.93 19.51
CA SER A 79 31.77 -21.43 20.03
C SER A 79 30.62 -21.00 19.14
N ARG A 80 29.56 -21.82 19.15
CA ARG A 80 28.27 -21.48 18.54
C ARG A 80 27.72 -20.19 19.16
N VAL A 81 27.20 -19.30 18.31
CA VAL A 81 26.50 -18.09 18.70
C VAL A 81 25.01 -18.29 18.46
N ASP A 82 24.21 -18.16 19.51
CA ASP A 82 22.75 -18.26 19.42
C ASP A 82 22.12 -16.86 19.32
N ASN A 83 22.72 -15.84 19.96
CA ASN A 83 22.23 -14.45 19.91
C ASN A 83 23.32 -13.51 19.40
N LEU A 84 22.97 -12.63 18.46
CA LEU A 84 23.90 -11.66 17.89
C LEU A 84 23.37 -10.24 18.07
N THR A 85 24.22 -9.35 18.55
CA THR A 85 23.96 -7.91 18.62
C THR A 85 25.10 -7.16 17.95
N VAL A 86 24.78 -6.33 16.98
CA VAL A 86 25.70 -5.36 16.37
C VAL A 86 25.18 -3.97 16.73
N ARG A 87 26.03 -3.13 17.32
CA ARG A 87 25.67 -1.76 17.69
C ARG A 87 26.76 -0.80 17.22
N LEU A 88 26.46 -0.08 16.17
CA LEU A 88 27.28 0.95 15.58
C LEU A 88 26.72 2.29 16.09
N LEU A 89 27.61 3.24 16.38
CA LEU A 89 27.22 4.43 17.15
C LEU A 89 26.89 5.58 16.22
N GLY A 90 27.85 6.02 15.44
CA GLY A 90 27.55 6.91 14.33
C GLY A 90 28.67 6.87 13.31
N GLY A 91 28.48 7.60 12.22
CA GLY A 91 29.29 7.45 11.02
C GLY A 91 28.54 6.66 9.96
N ASP A 92 29.13 6.59 8.77
CA ASP A 92 28.52 5.85 7.65
C ASP A 92 28.98 4.38 7.74
N ASP A 93 28.15 3.55 8.36
CA ASP A 93 28.52 2.18 8.70
C ASP A 93 28.02 1.16 7.67
N ALA A 94 28.77 0.06 7.50
CA ALA A 94 28.42 -1.03 6.59
C ALA A 94 28.49 -2.39 7.28
N VAL A 95 27.37 -3.13 7.30
CA VAL A 95 27.25 -4.49 7.83
C VAL A 95 26.81 -5.45 6.74
N VAL A 96 27.53 -6.56 6.59
CA VAL A 96 27.16 -7.67 5.70
C VAL A 96 27.04 -8.95 6.51
N ILE A 97 25.87 -9.60 6.47
CA ILE A 97 25.60 -10.85 7.19
C ILE A 97 25.23 -11.94 6.18
N GLY A 98 25.91 -13.08 6.27
CA GLY A 98 25.42 -14.33 5.68
C GLY A 98 25.80 -14.56 4.22
N THR A 99 27.01 -14.19 3.79
CA THR A 99 27.50 -14.63 2.46
C THR A 99 27.56 -16.16 2.37
N ASN A 100 27.69 -16.84 3.52
CA ASN A 100 27.31 -18.23 3.74
C ASN A 100 26.08 -18.29 4.66
N PRO A 101 25.18 -19.27 4.52
CA PRO A 101 23.99 -19.36 5.37
C PRO A 101 24.33 -19.38 6.87
N ILE A 102 23.72 -18.47 7.63
CA ILE A 102 23.87 -18.38 9.09
C ILE A 102 22.58 -18.84 9.75
N ARG A 103 22.70 -19.59 10.84
CA ARG A 103 21.56 -19.95 11.70
C ARG A 103 21.79 -19.52 13.14
N LEU A 104 20.85 -18.74 13.68
CA LEU A 104 20.82 -18.27 15.07
C LEU A 104 19.64 -18.91 15.79
N ALA A 105 19.90 -19.58 16.91
CA ALA A 105 18.82 -20.19 17.73
C ALA A 105 18.06 -19.18 18.60
N GLY A 106 18.65 -17.99 18.80
CA GLY A 106 18.08 -16.87 19.53
C GLY A 106 17.71 -15.74 18.57
N GLY A 107 18.04 -14.51 18.93
CA GLY A 107 17.72 -13.32 18.12
C GLY A 107 18.91 -12.63 17.46
N LEU A 108 18.62 -11.75 16.52
CA LEU A 108 19.56 -10.81 15.92
C LEU A 108 19.08 -9.37 16.14
N VAL A 109 19.98 -8.52 16.63
CA VAL A 109 19.80 -7.07 16.74
C VAL A 109 20.91 -6.37 15.97
N VAL A 110 20.57 -5.45 15.07
CA VAL A 110 21.51 -4.54 14.41
C VAL A 110 21.05 -3.11 14.67
N ALA A 111 21.91 -2.31 15.31
CA ALA A 111 21.68 -0.89 15.51
C ALA A 111 22.76 -0.11 14.74
N GLY A 112 22.38 0.63 13.70
CA GLY A 112 23.30 1.42 12.87
C GLY A 112 23.76 2.72 13.53
N GLY A 113 22.90 3.35 14.32
CA GLY A 113 23.20 4.67 14.88
C GLY A 113 23.04 5.78 13.85
N ASP A 114 23.57 6.99 14.13
CA ASP A 114 23.43 8.15 13.22
C ASP A 114 24.46 8.14 12.09
N GLY A 115 24.06 8.48 10.88
CA GLY A 115 24.89 8.44 9.67
C GLY A 115 24.22 7.61 8.58
N ASN A 116 24.87 7.48 7.42
CA ASN A 116 24.32 6.72 6.30
C ASN A 116 24.70 5.24 6.45
N ASN A 117 23.80 4.42 6.98
CA ASN A 117 24.11 3.03 7.29
C ASN A 117 23.65 2.09 6.19
N THR A 118 24.43 1.04 5.93
CA THR A 118 24.06 -0.06 5.03
C THR A 118 24.08 -1.39 5.77
N LEU A 119 22.96 -2.09 5.78
CA LEU A 119 22.84 -3.48 6.22
C LEU A 119 22.45 -4.37 5.03
N THR A 120 23.32 -5.31 4.68
CA THR A 120 23.01 -6.38 3.73
C THR A 120 22.94 -7.73 4.46
N VAL A 121 21.81 -8.43 4.34
CA VAL A 121 21.63 -9.78 4.87
C VAL A 121 21.26 -10.73 3.74
N THR A 122 21.97 -11.86 3.66
CA THR A 122 21.69 -12.95 2.72
C THR A 122 21.59 -14.27 3.47
N SER A 123 20.59 -15.11 3.17
CA SER A 123 20.51 -16.49 3.68
C SER A 123 20.61 -16.62 5.21
N LEU A 124 19.84 -15.84 5.96
CA LEU A 124 19.84 -15.86 7.42
C LEU A 124 18.61 -16.60 7.95
N SER A 125 18.81 -17.53 8.89
CA SER A 125 17.74 -18.15 9.69
C SER A 125 17.88 -17.75 11.15
N VAL A 126 16.80 -17.23 11.75
CA VAL A 126 16.72 -16.80 13.16
C VAL A 126 15.49 -17.44 13.80
N ASP A 127 15.67 -18.29 14.80
CA ASP A 127 14.53 -18.91 15.49
C ASP A 127 13.74 -17.88 16.36
N GLY A 128 14.42 -16.82 16.83
CA GLY A 128 13.85 -15.72 17.60
C GLY A 128 13.51 -14.48 16.75
N ASN A 129 13.66 -13.29 17.34
CA ASN A 129 13.36 -12.02 16.68
C ASN A 129 14.54 -11.47 15.90
N LEU A 130 14.26 -10.73 14.83
CA LEU A 130 15.21 -9.92 14.08
C LEU A 130 14.80 -8.44 14.18
N THR A 131 15.69 -7.61 14.73
CA THR A 131 15.45 -6.17 14.91
C THR A 131 16.58 -5.36 14.28
N VAL A 132 16.22 -4.39 13.44
CA VAL A 132 17.12 -3.38 12.89
C VAL A 132 16.68 -2.00 13.38
N THR A 133 17.63 -1.16 13.79
CA THR A 133 17.36 0.22 14.20
C THR A 133 18.45 1.13 13.64
N ASN A 134 18.08 2.03 12.73
CA ASN A 134 18.96 3.06 12.22
C ASN A 134 18.61 4.42 12.85
N GLY A 135 19.61 5.30 12.95
CA GLY A 135 19.47 6.66 13.46
C GLY A 135 19.07 7.62 12.35
N ALA A 136 19.47 8.89 12.47
CA ALA A 136 19.28 9.85 11.39
C ALA A 136 20.31 9.64 10.27
N GLY A 137 19.90 9.74 9.01
CA GLY A 137 20.76 9.58 7.84
C GLY A 137 20.02 8.97 6.65
N THR A 138 20.74 8.72 5.56
CA THR A 138 20.24 7.95 4.43
C THR A 138 20.61 6.49 4.62
N ASP A 139 19.64 5.67 5.05
CA ASP A 139 19.87 4.29 5.45
C ASP A 139 19.40 3.28 4.40
N SER A 140 20.10 2.15 4.29
CA SER A 140 19.79 1.06 3.38
C SER A 140 19.78 -0.27 4.13
N THR A 141 18.63 -0.95 4.16
CA THR A 141 18.47 -2.29 4.72
C THR A 141 17.97 -3.23 3.64
N LEU A 142 18.84 -4.13 3.19
CA LEU A 142 18.55 -5.16 2.20
C LEU A 142 18.63 -6.55 2.83
N MET A 143 17.52 -7.29 2.79
CA MET A 143 17.41 -8.64 3.33
C MET A 143 16.88 -9.59 2.26
N THR A 144 17.67 -10.60 1.90
CA THR A 144 17.28 -11.60 0.91
C THR A 144 17.40 -13.01 1.48
N PHE A 145 16.40 -13.84 1.22
CA PHE A 145 16.32 -15.21 1.74
C PHE A 145 16.42 -15.27 3.26
N VAL A 146 15.65 -14.42 3.95
CA VAL A 146 15.61 -14.36 5.40
C VAL A 146 14.44 -15.18 5.94
N ASP A 147 14.71 -15.94 6.99
CA ASP A 147 13.79 -16.85 7.66
C ASP A 147 13.77 -16.54 9.17
N VAL A 148 12.62 -16.14 9.71
CA VAL A 148 12.49 -15.65 11.09
C VAL A 148 11.33 -16.35 11.78
N GLY A 149 11.61 -17.11 12.84
CA GLY A 149 10.58 -17.77 13.65
C GLY A 149 9.82 -16.82 14.58
N GLY A 150 10.45 -15.71 14.97
CA GLY A 150 9.85 -14.63 15.76
C GLY A 150 9.31 -13.47 14.92
N SER A 151 9.40 -12.27 15.47
CA SER A 151 9.01 -11.02 14.81
C SER A 151 10.21 -10.39 14.09
N LEU A 152 9.92 -9.74 12.95
CA LEU A 152 10.88 -8.93 12.19
C LEU A 152 10.48 -7.45 12.28
N SER A 153 11.41 -6.60 12.71
CA SER A 153 11.18 -5.15 12.78
C SER A 153 12.37 -4.35 12.25
N VAL A 154 12.09 -3.36 11.39
CA VAL A 154 13.05 -2.33 10.96
C VAL A 154 12.52 -0.97 11.42
N ALA A 155 13.35 -0.19 12.10
CA ALA A 155 13.05 1.18 12.48
C ALA A 155 14.14 2.10 11.95
N ASN A 156 13.80 2.98 11.02
CA ASN A 156 14.69 4.00 10.48
C ASN A 156 14.42 5.35 11.15
N GLY A 157 15.45 6.18 11.29
CA GLY A 157 15.31 7.54 11.79
C GLY A 157 14.91 8.52 10.70
N ALA A 158 15.22 9.80 10.90
CA ALA A 158 14.97 10.83 9.90
C ALA A 158 16.03 10.80 8.79
N GLY A 159 15.63 11.16 7.57
CA GLY A 159 16.41 11.01 6.35
C GLY A 159 15.83 9.90 5.47
N ASP A 160 16.27 9.87 4.22
CA ASP A 160 15.71 8.98 3.20
C ASP A 160 16.12 7.53 3.45
N SER A 161 15.17 6.61 3.58
CA SER A 161 15.47 5.21 3.88
C SER A 161 15.03 4.26 2.77
N THR A 162 15.85 3.25 2.49
CA THR A 162 15.47 2.11 1.65
C THR A 162 15.44 0.83 2.48
N THR A 163 14.27 0.20 2.59
CA THR A 163 14.08 -1.10 3.25
C THR A 163 13.52 -2.11 2.25
N ALA A 164 14.31 -3.11 1.88
CA ALA A 164 13.89 -4.19 1.00
C ALA A 164 14.06 -5.54 1.71
N ILE A 165 12.95 -6.27 1.87
CA ILE A 165 12.90 -7.54 2.60
C ILE A 165 12.23 -8.59 1.73
N SER A 166 12.96 -9.66 1.43
CA SER A 166 12.43 -10.86 0.80
C SER A 166 12.50 -12.05 1.76
N LEU A 167 11.32 -12.54 2.15
CA LEU A 167 11.20 -13.64 3.11
C LEU A 167 11.27 -15.00 2.41
N THR A 168 11.84 -15.98 3.11
CA THR A 168 11.79 -17.39 2.72
C THR A 168 11.24 -18.25 3.83
N GLY A 169 10.30 -19.13 3.49
CA GLY A 169 9.77 -20.12 4.43
C GLY A 169 10.54 -21.43 4.44
N ARG A 170 11.87 -21.43 4.66
CA ARG A 170 12.68 -22.66 4.60
C ARG A 170 12.45 -23.54 5.84
N ASP A 171 12.80 -23.01 7.00
CA ASP A 171 12.66 -23.64 8.32
C ASP A 171 11.41 -23.10 9.04
N HIS A 172 11.13 -21.79 8.94
CA HIS A 172 9.89 -21.18 9.46
C HIS A 172 9.00 -20.72 8.31
N PRO A 173 7.89 -21.43 7.99
CA PRO A 173 7.04 -21.09 6.84
C PRO A 173 6.37 -19.71 6.97
N PHE A 174 6.33 -19.16 8.19
CA PHE A 174 5.73 -17.86 8.50
C PHE A 174 6.56 -17.10 9.52
N VAL A 175 6.76 -15.80 9.27
CA VAL A 175 7.22 -14.86 10.29
C VAL A 175 6.06 -14.52 11.22
N ARG A 176 6.28 -14.33 12.52
CA ARG A 176 5.20 -14.04 13.47
C ARG A 176 4.52 -12.69 13.17
N SER A 177 5.31 -11.65 12.94
CA SER A 177 4.82 -10.32 12.58
C SER A 177 5.93 -9.53 11.90
N LEU A 178 5.56 -8.60 11.03
CA LEU A 178 6.50 -7.75 10.30
C LEU A 178 6.15 -6.27 10.52
N ALA A 179 7.14 -5.47 10.92
CA ALA A 179 6.96 -4.04 11.09
C ALA A 179 8.11 -3.25 10.46
N VAL A 180 7.77 -2.19 9.71
CA VAL A 180 8.71 -1.16 9.27
C VAL A 180 8.22 0.18 9.80
N THR A 181 9.11 0.98 10.36
CA THR A 181 8.82 2.35 10.78
C THR A 181 9.90 3.25 10.23
N ASN A 182 9.51 4.22 9.41
CA ASN A 182 10.39 5.21 8.83
C ASN A 182 10.17 6.57 9.51
N GLY A 183 11.22 7.39 9.57
CA GLY A 183 11.15 8.75 10.08
C GLY A 183 10.61 9.71 9.03
N ALA A 184 11.03 10.98 9.12
CA ALA A 184 10.74 11.94 8.06
C ALA A 184 11.80 11.85 6.96
N GLY A 185 11.41 11.87 5.68
CA GLY A 185 12.30 11.67 4.54
C GLY A 185 11.54 11.14 3.34
N THR A 186 12.25 10.91 2.23
CA THR A 186 11.71 10.12 1.12
C THR A 186 12.05 8.65 1.34
N ASP A 187 11.05 7.84 1.68
CA ASP A 187 11.24 6.46 2.14
C ASP A 187 10.70 5.43 1.17
N SER A 188 11.46 4.36 0.92
CA SER A 188 11.04 3.21 0.11
C SER A 188 11.02 1.94 0.94
N THR A 189 9.87 1.29 1.02
CA THR A 189 9.69 -0.01 1.70
C THR A 189 9.15 -1.04 0.71
N THR A 190 9.91 -2.10 0.44
CA THR A 190 9.51 -3.21 -0.42
C THR A 190 9.56 -4.52 0.36
N LEU A 191 8.40 -5.14 0.54
CA LEU A 191 8.24 -6.41 1.24
C LEU A 191 7.77 -7.46 0.24
N THR A 192 8.63 -8.41 -0.12
CA THR A 192 8.30 -9.49 -1.06
C THR A 192 8.22 -10.85 -0.37
N ASN A 193 7.38 -11.73 -0.93
CA ASN A 193 7.14 -13.09 -0.44
C ASN A 193 6.66 -13.11 1.01
N VAL A 194 5.76 -12.18 1.34
CA VAL A 194 5.30 -11.89 2.69
C VAL A 194 4.36 -13.00 3.18
N ASN A 195 4.95 -14.04 3.78
CA ASN A 195 4.21 -15.06 4.52
C ASN A 195 4.35 -14.78 6.02
N VAL A 196 3.33 -14.14 6.60
CA VAL A 196 3.33 -13.68 7.99
C VAL A 196 2.12 -14.28 8.72
N ALA A 197 2.33 -14.95 9.84
CA ALA A 197 1.24 -15.56 10.61
C ALA A 197 0.37 -14.50 11.31
N GLY A 198 0.99 -13.40 11.75
CA GLY A 198 0.33 -12.24 12.35
C GLY A 198 0.19 -11.10 11.36
N SER A 199 0.40 -9.87 11.83
CA SER A 199 0.14 -8.64 11.04
C SER A 199 1.40 -8.07 10.41
N VAL A 200 1.19 -7.29 9.34
CA VAL A 200 2.20 -6.44 8.69
C VAL A 200 1.84 -4.99 8.98
N ALA A 201 2.81 -4.20 9.45
CA ALA A 201 2.62 -2.78 9.69
C ALA A 201 3.76 -1.96 9.07
N VAL A 202 3.42 -0.95 8.27
CA VAL A 202 4.35 0.06 7.78
C VAL A 202 3.89 1.42 8.28
N ARG A 203 4.79 2.17 8.91
CA ARG A 203 4.53 3.53 9.39
C ARG A 203 5.56 4.46 8.81
N ASN A 204 5.13 5.39 7.98
CA ASN A 204 5.98 6.41 7.38
C ASN A 204 5.78 7.75 8.10
N GLY A 205 6.84 8.52 8.23
CA GLY A 205 6.78 9.88 8.75
C GLY A 205 6.38 10.88 7.66
N ALA A 206 6.81 12.12 7.82
CA ALA A 206 6.56 13.17 6.82
C ALA A 206 7.57 13.08 5.66
N GLY A 207 7.12 13.38 4.45
CA GLY A 207 7.88 13.19 3.21
C GLY A 207 7.18 12.18 2.31
N ASP A 208 7.71 11.98 1.12
CA ASP A 208 7.10 11.11 0.11
C ASP A 208 7.49 9.65 0.38
N SER A 209 6.51 8.75 0.48
CA SER A 209 6.77 7.34 0.77
C SER A 209 6.33 6.44 -0.37
N HIS A 210 7.08 5.37 -0.63
CA HIS A 210 6.69 4.31 -1.56
C HIS A 210 6.71 2.96 -0.84
N THR A 211 5.53 2.37 -0.64
CA THR A 211 5.36 1.11 0.09
C THR A 211 4.76 0.04 -0.81
N VAL A 212 5.51 -1.05 -1.05
CA VAL A 212 5.04 -2.20 -1.82
C VAL A 212 5.05 -3.45 -0.95
N ILE A 213 3.92 -4.12 -0.86
CA ILE A 213 3.74 -5.41 -0.19
C ILE A 213 3.23 -6.39 -1.24
N GLY A 214 4.05 -7.38 -1.59
CA GLY A 214 3.63 -8.32 -2.61
C GLY A 214 4.47 -9.56 -2.74
N ARG A 215 4.53 -10.06 -3.98
CA ARG A 215 5.20 -11.31 -4.33
C ARG A 215 5.91 -11.16 -5.66
N ASP A 216 7.08 -11.79 -5.80
CA ASP A 216 7.88 -11.80 -7.04
C ASP A 216 7.93 -13.18 -7.70
N VAL A 217 7.18 -14.15 -7.15
CA VAL A 217 6.99 -15.50 -7.68
C VAL A 217 5.50 -15.81 -7.81
N PRO A 218 5.07 -16.76 -8.67
CA PRO A 218 3.67 -17.11 -8.80
C PRO A 218 2.98 -17.45 -7.46
N GLY A 219 1.72 -17.04 -7.34
CA GLY A 219 0.87 -17.24 -6.15
C GLY A 219 0.66 -15.96 -5.36
N HIS A 220 0.05 -16.11 -4.18
CA HIS A 220 -0.26 -15.00 -3.28
C HIS A 220 0.70 -14.96 -2.09
N SER A 221 1.14 -13.76 -1.70
CA SER A 221 1.61 -13.52 -0.34
C SER A 221 0.46 -13.71 0.66
N LEU A 222 0.77 -14.14 1.89
CA LEU A 222 -0.23 -14.46 2.90
C LEU A 222 0.07 -13.74 4.22
N VAL A 223 -0.86 -12.87 4.62
CA VAL A 223 -0.86 -12.22 5.95
C VAL A 223 -2.00 -12.78 6.78
N GLY A 224 -1.67 -13.52 7.84
CA GLY A 224 -2.63 -14.17 8.72
C GLY A 224 -3.37 -13.21 9.67
N GLY A 225 -2.81 -12.03 9.90
CA GLY A 225 -3.42 -10.91 10.62
C GLY A 225 -3.93 -9.83 9.67
N SER A 226 -3.74 -8.56 10.04
CA SER A 226 -4.10 -7.40 9.22
C SER A 226 -2.86 -6.78 8.57
N VAL A 227 -3.08 -6.03 7.50
CA VAL A 227 -2.09 -5.10 6.93
C VAL A 227 -2.48 -3.68 7.31
N THR A 228 -1.54 -2.92 7.87
CA THR A 228 -1.75 -1.50 8.17
C THR A 228 -0.60 -0.68 7.63
N VAL A 229 -0.92 0.30 6.79
CA VAL A 229 0.01 1.33 6.32
C VAL A 229 -0.48 2.68 6.84
N THR A 230 0.40 3.43 7.50
CA THR A 230 0.11 4.79 7.95
C THR A 230 1.17 5.70 7.38
N ASN A 231 0.74 6.66 6.56
CA ASN A 231 1.61 7.64 5.93
C ASN A 231 1.45 9.01 6.60
N GLY A 232 2.51 9.80 6.57
CA GLY A 232 2.51 11.16 7.09
C GLY A 232 2.03 12.16 6.05
N THR A 233 2.60 13.36 6.08
CA THR A 233 2.35 14.38 5.06
C THR A 233 3.29 14.18 3.88
N GLY A 234 2.79 14.08 2.65
CA GLY A 234 3.61 13.80 1.48
C GLY A 234 2.79 13.34 0.28
N VAL A 235 3.49 12.97 -0.81
CA VAL A 235 2.94 12.16 -1.88
C VAL A 235 3.28 10.71 -1.57
N ASP A 236 2.30 9.97 -1.05
CA ASP A 236 2.51 8.61 -0.56
C ASP A 236 1.85 7.57 -1.47
N GLU A 237 2.64 6.57 -1.86
CA GLU A 237 2.23 5.48 -2.73
C GLU A 237 2.22 4.18 -1.93
N THR A 238 1.11 3.46 -1.97
CA THR A 238 0.96 2.18 -1.27
C THR A 238 0.36 1.13 -2.20
N GLU A 239 1.07 0.04 -2.41
CA GLU A 239 0.65 -1.07 -3.25
C GLU A 239 0.62 -2.38 -2.44
N LEU A 240 -0.52 -3.06 -2.46
CA LEU A 240 -0.68 -4.44 -2.02
C LEU A 240 -0.96 -5.30 -3.26
N ALA A 241 0.11 -5.80 -3.87
CA ALA A 241 0.04 -6.63 -5.07
C ALA A 241 0.09 -8.12 -4.70
N ASP A 242 -0.79 -8.92 -5.32
CA ASP A 242 -0.78 -10.39 -5.19
C ASP A 242 -0.75 -10.86 -3.73
N THR A 243 -1.53 -10.20 -2.87
CA THR A 243 -1.48 -10.40 -1.41
C THR A 243 -2.86 -10.72 -0.83
N SER A 244 -2.98 -11.92 -0.24
CA SER A 244 -4.15 -12.31 0.54
C SER A 244 -3.96 -12.00 2.03
N VAL A 245 -4.98 -11.42 2.65
CA VAL A 245 -4.95 -10.97 4.05
C VAL A 245 -6.16 -11.58 4.77
N ILE A 246 -5.94 -12.33 5.85
CA ILE A 246 -7.06 -12.93 6.60
C ILE A 246 -7.84 -11.85 7.36
N GLY A 247 -7.16 -10.83 7.89
CA GLY A 247 -7.74 -9.69 8.59
C GLY A 247 -8.10 -8.53 7.68
N ASN A 248 -7.95 -7.30 8.20
CA ASN A 248 -8.26 -6.08 7.48
C ASN A 248 -7.04 -5.57 6.70
N VAL A 249 -7.32 -4.77 5.66
CA VAL A 249 -6.35 -3.85 5.05
C VAL A 249 -6.76 -2.43 5.45
N THR A 250 -5.82 -1.67 5.99
CA THR A 250 -6.04 -0.27 6.37
C THR A 250 -4.88 0.58 5.90
N VAL A 251 -5.16 1.55 5.03
CA VAL A 251 -4.21 2.55 4.55
C VAL A 251 -4.70 3.91 5.00
N GLN A 252 -3.91 4.58 5.84
CA GLN A 252 -4.18 5.92 6.35
C GLN A 252 -3.15 6.88 5.79
N ASN A 253 -3.53 7.57 4.72
CA ASN A 253 -2.75 8.63 4.12
C ASN A 253 -2.97 9.94 4.89
N GLY A 254 -1.90 10.72 5.08
CA GLY A 254 -1.97 11.98 5.78
C GLY A 254 -2.42 13.14 4.89
N HIS A 255 -1.72 14.26 4.99
CA HIS A 255 -1.96 15.43 4.14
C HIS A 255 -1.19 15.33 2.83
N GLY A 256 -1.74 15.88 1.76
CA GLY A 256 -1.01 15.96 0.50
C GLY A 256 0.30 16.75 0.60
N GLY A 257 1.23 16.46 -0.30
CA GLY A 257 2.50 17.16 -0.44
C GLY A 257 2.35 18.62 -0.87
N ALA A 258 3.47 19.32 -1.09
CA ALA A 258 3.47 20.75 -1.39
C ALA A 258 2.71 21.15 -2.68
N THR A 259 2.52 20.20 -3.61
CA THR A 259 1.74 20.38 -4.84
C THR A 259 0.24 20.11 -4.65
N GLY A 260 -0.17 19.73 -3.44
CA GLY A 260 -1.53 19.31 -3.11
C GLY A 260 -1.87 17.90 -3.57
N SER A 261 -0.90 17.09 -4.03
CA SER A 261 -1.09 15.67 -4.36
C SER A 261 -0.96 14.81 -3.11
N ALA A 262 -1.85 13.82 -2.92
CA ALA A 262 -1.77 12.90 -1.79
C ALA A 262 -1.12 11.55 -2.12
N GLY A 263 -0.85 11.28 -3.39
CA GLY A 263 -0.40 9.97 -3.85
C GLY A 263 -1.58 9.05 -4.18
N HIS A 264 -1.44 7.74 -3.98
CA HIS A 264 -2.45 6.75 -4.34
C HIS A 264 -2.28 5.43 -3.56
N THR A 265 -3.34 4.64 -3.53
CA THR A 265 -3.38 3.30 -2.92
C THR A 265 -3.90 2.27 -3.91
N TRP A 266 -3.11 1.24 -4.17
CA TRP A 266 -3.47 0.09 -5.00
C TRP A 266 -3.59 -1.17 -4.17
N VAL A 267 -4.72 -1.85 -4.31
CA VAL A 267 -4.95 -3.20 -3.76
C VAL A 267 -5.35 -4.07 -4.94
N ASP A 268 -4.41 -4.81 -5.47
CA ASP A 268 -4.55 -5.46 -6.76
C ASP A 268 -3.89 -6.84 -6.81
N ASN A 269 -4.14 -7.53 -7.91
CA ASN A 269 -3.60 -8.86 -8.19
C ASN A 269 -3.11 -8.91 -9.64
N PRO A 270 -1.97 -8.25 -9.93
CA PRO A 270 -1.50 -8.01 -11.28
C PRO A 270 -0.79 -9.22 -11.91
N THR A 271 -0.67 -10.37 -11.23
CA THR A 271 0.00 -11.54 -11.84
C THR A 271 -0.80 -12.84 -11.77
N ASN A 272 -1.68 -13.01 -10.79
CA ASN A 272 -2.36 -14.29 -10.59
C ASN A 272 -3.70 -14.40 -11.34
N GLN A 273 -4.01 -15.59 -11.82
CA GLN A 273 -5.33 -15.91 -12.40
C GLN A 273 -6.43 -16.07 -11.34
N THR A 274 -6.07 -16.11 -10.06
CA THR A 274 -7.01 -16.18 -8.94
C THR A 274 -6.94 -14.90 -8.15
N ARG A 275 -8.10 -14.43 -7.68
CA ARG A 275 -8.19 -13.20 -6.88
C ARG A 275 -7.34 -13.28 -5.62
N SER A 276 -6.75 -12.15 -5.24
CA SER A 276 -6.35 -11.94 -3.84
C SER A 276 -7.61 -11.86 -2.97
N VAL A 277 -7.53 -12.41 -1.76
CA VAL A 277 -8.67 -12.44 -0.82
C VAL A 277 -8.33 -11.65 0.43
N ILE A 278 -9.17 -10.66 0.74
CA ILE A 278 -9.16 -9.91 2.00
C ILE A 278 -10.32 -10.42 2.86
N GLY A 279 -10.00 -11.10 3.96
CA GLY A 279 -10.98 -11.72 4.86
C GLY A 279 -11.74 -10.74 5.74
N GLY A 280 -11.18 -9.54 5.96
CA GLY A 280 -11.82 -8.44 6.67
C GLY A 280 -12.28 -7.31 5.75
N ASN A 281 -12.18 -6.08 6.24
CA ASN A 281 -12.49 -4.87 5.50
C ASN A 281 -11.26 -4.31 4.78
N VAL A 282 -11.49 -3.53 3.72
CA VAL A 282 -10.49 -2.62 3.14
C VAL A 282 -10.91 -1.18 3.48
N SER A 283 -10.01 -0.41 4.09
CA SER A 283 -10.24 1.01 4.39
C SER A 283 -9.06 1.82 3.90
N VAL A 284 -9.30 2.73 2.97
CA VAL A 284 -8.34 3.72 2.49
C VAL A 284 -8.87 5.10 2.88
N SER A 285 -8.03 5.92 3.50
CA SER A 285 -8.42 7.27 3.91
C SER A 285 -7.31 8.28 3.69
N TYR A 286 -7.70 9.50 3.31
CA TYR A 286 -6.86 10.68 3.16
C TYR A 286 -7.36 11.78 4.09
N LEU A 287 -6.46 12.57 4.67
CA LEU A 287 -6.87 13.78 5.39
C LEU A 287 -7.25 14.90 4.40
N ASP A 288 -6.38 15.13 3.42
CA ASP A 288 -6.59 16.00 2.27
C ASP A 288 -5.60 15.69 1.13
N GLY A 289 -5.75 16.43 0.02
CA GLY A 289 -4.93 16.33 -1.18
C GLY A 289 -5.67 15.67 -2.34
N ASN A 290 -5.08 15.77 -3.54
CA ASN A 290 -5.65 15.27 -4.78
C ASN A 290 -5.10 13.86 -5.08
N VAL A 291 -6.00 12.93 -5.38
CA VAL A 291 -5.73 11.57 -5.87
C VAL A 291 -6.10 11.54 -7.36
N THR A 292 -5.42 12.35 -8.17
CA THR A 292 -5.77 12.54 -9.60
C THR A 292 -4.63 12.25 -10.56
N ALA A 293 -3.39 12.15 -10.08
CA ALA A 293 -2.23 11.82 -10.91
C ALA A 293 -2.24 10.32 -11.28
N ALA A 294 -2.60 9.48 -10.31
CA ALA A 294 -2.96 8.08 -10.48
C ALA A 294 -4.21 7.83 -9.62
N PRO A 295 -5.15 6.97 -10.06
CA PRO A 295 -6.32 6.64 -9.27
C PRO A 295 -5.94 5.74 -8.09
N ASP A 296 -6.77 5.75 -7.07
CA ASP A 296 -6.87 4.61 -6.16
C ASP A 296 -7.43 3.40 -6.91
N VAL A 297 -7.02 2.20 -6.52
CA VAL A 297 -7.28 1.00 -7.30
C VAL A 297 -7.69 -0.16 -6.39
N LEU A 298 -8.76 -0.85 -6.77
CA LEU A 298 -9.13 -2.18 -6.28
C LEU A 298 -9.34 -3.11 -7.48
N LEU A 299 -8.36 -3.95 -7.81
CA LEU A 299 -8.41 -4.80 -9.01
C LEU A 299 -8.27 -6.29 -8.70
N ASP A 300 -9.11 -7.12 -9.32
CA ASP A 300 -8.99 -8.59 -9.21
C ASP A 300 -8.99 -9.09 -7.74
N VAL A 301 -9.72 -8.41 -6.85
CA VAL A 301 -9.77 -8.71 -5.41
C VAL A 301 -11.15 -9.16 -4.97
N GLN A 302 -11.19 -10.09 -4.01
CA GLN A 302 -12.39 -10.40 -3.23
C GLN A 302 -12.22 -9.92 -1.78
N VAL A 303 -13.09 -9.02 -1.35
CA VAL A 303 -13.19 -8.53 0.02
C VAL A 303 -14.41 -9.14 0.70
N LEU A 304 -14.21 -9.85 1.81
CA LEU A 304 -15.30 -10.50 2.56
C LEU A 304 -16.06 -9.53 3.48
N GLY A 305 -15.44 -8.41 3.85
CA GLY A 305 -16.05 -7.32 4.60
C GLY A 305 -16.49 -6.15 3.73
N ASN A 306 -16.43 -4.96 4.31
CA ASN A 306 -16.73 -3.70 3.65
C ASN A 306 -15.47 -3.14 2.97
N VAL A 307 -15.69 -2.33 1.94
CA VAL A 307 -14.68 -1.48 1.32
C VAL A 307 -15.08 -0.02 1.54
N THR A 308 -14.13 0.79 2.00
CA THR A 308 -14.33 2.24 2.19
C THR A 308 -13.15 3.02 1.66
N PHE A 309 -13.44 3.97 0.76
CA PHE A 309 -12.52 5.02 0.35
C PHE A 309 -13.03 6.35 0.91
N ASN A 310 -12.23 6.97 1.79
CA ASN A 310 -12.50 8.29 2.34
C ASN A 310 -11.43 9.27 1.86
N HIS A 311 -11.73 9.98 0.77
CA HIS A 311 -10.80 10.88 0.09
C HIS A 311 -10.60 12.24 0.78
N GLY A 312 -11.29 12.49 1.91
CA GLY A 312 -11.10 13.72 2.67
C GLY A 312 -11.41 14.98 1.85
N ARG A 313 -10.52 15.97 1.91
CA ARG A 313 -10.60 17.20 1.10
C ARG A 313 -9.70 17.12 -0.12
N GLY A 314 -10.24 17.38 -1.30
CA GLY A 314 -9.49 17.35 -2.55
C GLY A 314 -10.29 16.67 -3.64
N SER A 315 -9.67 16.51 -4.81
CA SER A 315 -10.24 15.73 -5.91
C SER A 315 -9.73 14.30 -5.88
N SER A 316 -10.55 13.32 -6.25
CA SER A 316 -10.16 11.91 -6.26
C SER A 316 -10.61 11.17 -7.51
N ASP A 317 -9.82 10.21 -7.96
CA ASP A 317 -10.17 9.18 -8.95
C ASP A 317 -10.01 7.81 -8.29
N THR A 318 -10.99 6.92 -8.48
CA THR A 318 -10.91 5.55 -7.98
C THR A 318 -11.42 4.57 -9.03
N LEU A 319 -10.61 3.56 -9.28
CA LEU A 319 -10.88 2.46 -10.18
C LEU A 319 -11.19 1.20 -9.38
N VAL A 320 -12.33 0.58 -9.69
CA VAL A 320 -12.70 -0.75 -9.17
C VAL A 320 -13.09 -1.61 -10.34
N ASP A 321 -12.33 -2.66 -10.65
CA ASP A 321 -12.56 -3.50 -11.84
C ASP A 321 -11.81 -4.84 -11.79
N GLY A 322 -12.11 -5.77 -12.69
CA GLY A 322 -11.18 -6.84 -13.05
C GLY A 322 -10.10 -6.33 -14.01
N ASP A 323 -8.89 -6.91 -13.95
CA ASP A 323 -7.81 -6.61 -14.91
C ASP A 323 -7.37 -7.87 -15.66
N LEU A 324 -6.54 -8.71 -15.04
CA LEU A 324 -5.91 -9.87 -15.68
C LEU A 324 -6.60 -11.18 -15.40
N SER A 325 -7.20 -11.31 -14.22
CA SER A 325 -7.80 -12.58 -13.79
C SER A 325 -9.04 -12.94 -14.61
N ALA A 326 -9.58 -11.97 -15.35
CA ALA A 326 -10.86 -12.11 -16.00
C ALA A 326 -12.00 -12.43 -15.02
N LEU A 327 -11.94 -11.85 -13.82
CA LEU A 327 -12.90 -12.09 -12.76
C LEU A 327 -13.41 -10.77 -12.17
N PRO A 328 -14.70 -10.69 -11.76
CA PRO A 328 -15.23 -9.48 -11.14
C PRO A 328 -14.49 -9.11 -9.86
N VAL A 329 -14.43 -7.83 -9.51
CA VAL A 329 -14.19 -7.46 -8.11
C VAL A 329 -15.40 -7.85 -7.28
N ILE A 330 -15.17 -8.48 -6.12
CA ILE A 330 -16.26 -8.89 -5.23
C ILE A 330 -16.08 -8.19 -3.88
N VAL A 331 -17.04 -7.38 -3.50
CA VAL A 331 -17.18 -6.82 -2.15
C VAL A 331 -18.40 -7.48 -1.51
N ARG A 332 -18.19 -8.38 -0.55
CA ARG A 332 -19.32 -9.09 0.10
C ARG A 332 -20.14 -8.19 1.02
N GLY A 333 -19.51 -7.17 1.62
CA GLY A 333 -20.16 -6.15 2.43
C GLY A 333 -20.57 -4.92 1.63
N ASN A 334 -20.51 -3.76 2.27
CA ASN A 334 -20.79 -2.48 1.64
C ASN A 334 -19.58 -1.94 0.89
N LEU A 335 -19.81 -1.23 -0.21
CA LEU A 335 -18.81 -0.44 -0.93
C LEU A 335 -19.16 1.04 -0.75
N THR A 336 -18.27 1.82 -0.13
CA THR A 336 -18.53 3.23 0.22
C THR A 336 -17.41 4.15 -0.22
N PHE A 337 -17.78 5.24 -0.88
CA PHE A 337 -16.91 6.33 -1.27
C PHE A 337 -17.38 7.63 -0.64
N THR A 338 -16.46 8.38 -0.03
CA THR A 338 -16.74 9.68 0.56
C THR A 338 -15.62 10.66 0.23
N GLY A 339 -15.98 11.90 -0.10
CA GLY A 339 -15.06 12.99 -0.39
C GLY A 339 -15.78 14.33 -0.32
N SER A 340 -15.03 15.41 -0.14
CA SER A 340 -15.59 16.78 -0.06
C SER A 340 -15.21 17.68 -1.24
N GLY A 341 -14.53 17.15 -2.24
CA GLY A 341 -14.39 17.76 -3.57
C GLY A 341 -14.85 16.80 -4.66
N ARG A 342 -14.38 17.06 -5.89
CA ARG A 342 -14.67 16.25 -7.08
C ARG A 342 -14.23 14.79 -6.91
N ALA A 343 -15.08 13.85 -7.25
CA ALA A 343 -14.86 12.43 -7.17
C ALA A 343 -15.23 11.74 -8.49
N ILE A 344 -14.31 10.92 -8.99
CA ILE A 344 -14.52 10.03 -10.12
C ILE A 344 -14.46 8.60 -9.63
N ILE A 345 -15.47 7.80 -9.96
CA ILE A 345 -15.49 6.36 -9.75
C ILE A 345 -15.64 5.69 -11.11
N ARG A 346 -14.67 4.83 -11.44
CA ARG A 346 -14.66 4.08 -12.69
C ARG A 346 -14.74 2.59 -12.41
N HIS A 347 -15.60 1.94 -13.17
CA HIS A 347 -15.53 0.54 -13.52
C HIS A 347 -15.45 0.54 -15.06
N PHE A 348 -14.38 0.03 -15.68
CA PHE A 348 -14.12 0.29 -17.11
C PHE A 348 -15.15 -0.36 -18.03
N SER A 349 -15.22 0.24 -19.22
CA SER A 349 -16.26 0.13 -20.23
C SER A 349 -15.88 -0.73 -21.45
N SER A 350 -15.00 -1.72 -21.29
CA SER A 350 -14.87 -2.72 -22.36
C SER A 350 -16.04 -3.70 -22.19
N PRO A 351 -16.81 -4.05 -23.23
CA PRO A 351 -17.90 -5.05 -23.16
C PRO A 351 -17.43 -6.47 -22.82
N LEU A 352 -16.19 -6.62 -22.36
CA LEU A 352 -15.55 -7.84 -21.87
C LEU A 352 -15.10 -7.71 -20.40
N THR A 353 -15.43 -6.62 -19.69
CA THR A 353 -15.10 -6.48 -18.27
C THR A 353 -15.91 -7.43 -17.42
N PHE A 354 -15.29 -7.88 -16.34
CA PHE A 354 -15.74 -9.03 -15.58
C PHE A 354 -16.70 -8.66 -14.44
N GLY A 355 -17.06 -7.38 -14.34
CA GLY A 355 -18.10 -6.85 -13.48
C GLY A 355 -17.62 -6.44 -12.10
N LEU A 356 -18.52 -5.79 -11.37
CA LEU A 356 -18.38 -5.43 -9.96
C LEU A 356 -19.54 -6.08 -9.21
N ILE A 357 -19.26 -6.87 -8.19
CA ILE A 357 -20.29 -7.47 -7.33
C ILE A 357 -20.20 -6.87 -5.93
N VAL A 358 -21.23 -6.16 -5.50
CA VAL A 358 -21.39 -5.62 -4.15
C VAL A 358 -22.55 -6.33 -3.45
N GLY A 359 -22.23 -7.19 -2.48
CA GLY A 359 -23.24 -7.96 -1.74
C GLY A 359 -24.10 -7.10 -0.80
N GLY A 360 -23.54 -6.01 -0.29
CA GLY A 360 -24.24 -5.01 0.54
C GLY A 360 -24.62 -3.77 -0.23
N ASP A 361 -24.59 -2.63 0.45
CA ASP A 361 -24.94 -1.33 -0.12
C ASP A 361 -23.78 -0.74 -0.92
N PHE A 362 -24.10 -0.08 -2.04
CA PHE A 362 -23.18 0.78 -2.77
C PHE A 362 -23.49 2.26 -2.47
N ARG A 363 -22.53 3.00 -1.93
CA ARG A 363 -22.71 4.42 -1.56
C ARG A 363 -21.59 5.29 -2.09
N MET A 364 -21.97 6.45 -2.61
CA MET A 364 -21.06 7.56 -2.90
C MET A 364 -21.61 8.84 -2.29
N THR A 365 -20.75 9.61 -1.65
CA THR A 365 -21.03 11.00 -1.26
C THR A 365 -19.85 11.86 -1.67
N ALA A 366 -20.07 12.72 -2.66
CA ALA A 366 -19.08 13.66 -3.15
C ALA A 366 -19.37 15.09 -2.65
N GLY A 367 -18.44 16.00 -2.94
CA GLY A 367 -18.56 17.41 -2.60
C GLY A 367 -18.87 18.25 -3.83
N PRO A 368 -18.51 19.54 -3.83
CA PRO A 368 -18.57 20.36 -5.04
C PRO A 368 -17.53 19.92 -6.09
N GLY A 369 -17.90 19.92 -7.37
CA GLY A 369 -17.06 19.57 -8.51
C GLY A 369 -17.85 18.84 -9.60
N ASP A 370 -17.19 18.59 -10.74
CA ASP A 370 -17.79 17.77 -11.80
C ASP A 370 -17.54 16.29 -11.50
N ASP A 371 -18.45 15.66 -10.76
CA ASP A 371 -18.33 14.27 -10.33
C ASP A 371 -18.72 13.28 -11.42
N MET A 372 -18.15 12.07 -11.37
CA MET A 372 -18.47 11.00 -12.31
C MET A 372 -18.61 9.65 -11.63
N VAL A 373 -19.70 8.95 -11.93
CA VAL A 373 -19.92 7.54 -11.59
C VAL A 373 -20.14 6.74 -12.85
N SER A 374 -19.37 5.68 -13.02
CA SER A 374 -19.43 4.79 -14.18
C SER A 374 -19.52 3.35 -13.71
N LEU A 375 -20.67 2.71 -13.95
CA LEU A 375 -20.94 1.30 -13.63
C LEU A 375 -21.31 0.55 -14.91
N TYR A 376 -20.55 -0.50 -15.22
CA TYR A 376 -20.78 -1.34 -16.39
C TYR A 376 -20.84 -2.79 -15.93
N GLY A 377 -21.96 -3.51 -16.05
CA GLY A 377 -22.00 -4.89 -15.57
C GLY A 377 -21.90 -5.03 -14.05
N ALA A 378 -22.40 -4.05 -13.28
CA ALA A 378 -22.36 -4.09 -11.83
C ALA A 378 -23.57 -4.85 -11.26
N GLU A 379 -23.36 -5.67 -10.22
CA GLU A 379 -24.39 -6.32 -9.43
C GLU A 379 -24.37 -5.74 -8.01
N VAL A 380 -25.47 -5.15 -7.55
CA VAL A 380 -25.59 -4.60 -6.19
C VAL A 380 -26.77 -5.23 -5.46
N GLY A 381 -26.45 -6.00 -4.40
CA GLY A 381 -27.42 -6.70 -3.56
C GLY A 381 -28.21 -5.78 -2.62
N GLY A 382 -27.55 -4.76 -2.07
CA GLY A 382 -28.14 -3.75 -1.18
C GLY A 382 -28.63 -2.51 -1.91
N GLN A 383 -28.79 -1.42 -1.17
CA GLN A 383 -29.21 -0.15 -1.77
C GLN A 383 -28.05 0.52 -2.52
N THR A 384 -28.37 1.25 -3.58
CA THR A 384 -27.43 2.16 -4.24
C THR A 384 -27.80 3.60 -3.92
N VAL A 385 -26.88 4.37 -3.34
CA VAL A 385 -27.09 5.80 -3.02
C VAL A 385 -25.93 6.61 -3.56
N LEU A 386 -26.22 7.48 -4.53
CA LEU A 386 -25.28 8.44 -5.12
C LEU A 386 -25.71 9.85 -4.71
N ASN A 387 -24.88 10.54 -3.92
CA ASN A 387 -25.04 11.95 -3.59
C ASN A 387 -23.85 12.72 -4.16
N LEU A 388 -24.03 13.44 -5.26
CA LEU A 388 -22.90 13.95 -6.05
C LEU A 388 -22.51 15.41 -5.74
N GLY A 389 -23.33 16.17 -5.00
CA GLY A 389 -22.96 17.54 -4.62
C GLY A 389 -23.23 18.55 -5.73
N ASP A 390 -22.57 19.72 -5.75
CA ASP A 390 -22.80 20.72 -6.80
C ASP A 390 -21.74 20.62 -7.90
N GLY A 391 -22.13 20.71 -9.17
CA GLY A 391 -21.27 20.73 -10.36
C GLY A 391 -21.93 20.03 -11.53
N ALA A 392 -21.24 19.87 -12.66
CA ALA A 392 -21.79 19.15 -13.81
C ALA A 392 -21.52 17.66 -13.66
N ASN A 393 -22.46 16.94 -13.05
CA ASN A 393 -22.25 15.54 -12.67
C ASN A 393 -22.62 14.57 -13.78
N ILE A 394 -21.92 13.43 -13.83
CA ILE A 394 -22.16 12.37 -14.81
C ILE A 394 -22.40 11.04 -14.11
N VAL A 395 -23.52 10.40 -14.41
CA VAL A 395 -23.82 9.02 -14.01
C VAL A 395 -24.02 8.18 -15.26
N LEU A 396 -23.17 7.18 -15.45
CA LEU A 396 -23.26 6.18 -16.50
C LEU A 396 -23.49 4.82 -15.85
N VAL A 397 -24.59 4.16 -16.20
CA VAL A 397 -24.92 2.82 -15.74
C VAL A 397 -25.34 2.00 -16.95
N ASP A 398 -24.67 0.89 -17.20
CA ASP A 398 -25.00 -0.03 -18.29
C ASP A 398 -24.86 -1.49 -17.80
N ASP A 399 -25.65 -2.40 -18.36
CA ASP A 399 -25.59 -3.86 -18.13
C ASP A 399 -25.65 -4.28 -16.66
N SER A 400 -26.24 -3.44 -15.80
CA SER A 400 -26.13 -3.59 -14.34
C SER A 400 -27.41 -4.13 -13.70
N GLU A 401 -27.29 -4.84 -12.59
CA GLU A 401 -28.38 -5.41 -11.80
C GLU A 401 -28.43 -4.82 -10.40
N PHE A 402 -29.57 -4.21 -10.04
CA PHE A 402 -29.80 -3.61 -8.74
C PHE A 402 -30.97 -4.29 -8.01
N HIS A 403 -30.64 -5.03 -6.96
CA HIS A 403 -31.61 -5.77 -6.14
C HIS A 403 -32.21 -4.94 -5.02
N GLY A 404 -31.52 -3.87 -4.59
CA GLY A 404 -32.01 -2.91 -3.59
C GLY A 404 -32.48 -1.59 -4.22
N PRO A 405 -33.05 -0.68 -3.41
CA PRO A 405 -33.51 0.61 -3.90
C PRO A 405 -32.34 1.45 -4.41
N VAL A 406 -32.58 2.23 -5.46
CA VAL A 406 -31.59 3.11 -6.08
C VAL A 406 -32.00 4.55 -5.86
N THR A 407 -31.09 5.36 -5.32
CA THR A 407 -31.26 6.82 -5.18
C THR A 407 -30.07 7.53 -5.81
N ILE A 408 -30.34 8.43 -6.74
CA ILE A 408 -29.36 9.30 -7.37
C ILE A 408 -29.76 10.73 -7.06
N THR A 409 -28.86 11.52 -6.47
CA THR A 409 -29.05 12.94 -6.20
C THR A 409 -27.86 13.68 -6.82
N THR A 410 -28.11 14.41 -7.90
CA THR A 410 -27.03 15.05 -8.67
C THR A 410 -26.65 16.41 -8.11
N GLY A 411 -27.61 17.19 -7.57
CA GLY A 411 -27.35 18.51 -6.98
C GLY A 411 -27.45 19.65 -7.99
N ALA A 412 -26.82 20.81 -7.76
CA ALA A 412 -26.91 21.93 -8.71
C ALA A 412 -25.82 21.84 -9.79
N GLY A 413 -26.14 22.21 -11.03
CA GLY A 413 -25.26 22.15 -12.19
C GLY A 413 -25.98 21.50 -13.37
N ALA A 414 -25.32 21.40 -14.52
CA ALA A 414 -25.91 20.72 -15.69
C ALA A 414 -25.52 19.24 -15.63
N ASP A 415 -26.41 18.40 -15.12
CA ASP A 415 -26.14 17.01 -14.83
C ASP A 415 -26.53 16.09 -15.99
N THR A 416 -25.88 14.93 -16.07
CA THR A 416 -26.20 13.87 -17.04
C THR A 416 -26.34 12.53 -16.33
N VAL A 417 -27.51 11.91 -16.47
CA VAL A 417 -27.76 10.53 -16.03
C VAL A 417 -28.12 9.68 -17.25
N SER A 418 -27.27 8.74 -17.58
CA SER A 418 -27.45 7.80 -18.70
C SER A 418 -27.55 6.38 -18.16
N LEU A 419 -28.71 5.76 -18.39
CA LEU A 419 -28.98 4.39 -17.97
C LEU A 419 -29.20 3.52 -19.21
N ASP A 420 -28.31 2.56 -19.42
CA ASP A 420 -28.36 1.54 -20.47
C ASP A 420 -28.32 2.12 -21.90
N THR A 421 -27.40 3.05 -22.12
CA THR A 421 -27.27 3.84 -23.35
C THR A 421 -26.06 3.48 -24.21
N THR A 422 -25.16 2.65 -23.70
CA THR A 422 -23.92 2.23 -24.37
C THR A 422 -24.23 1.12 -25.38
N ALA A 423 -23.70 1.21 -26.60
CA ALA A 423 -24.01 0.25 -27.67
C ALA A 423 -23.13 -1.00 -27.58
N GLY A 424 -23.63 -2.13 -28.08
CA GLY A 424 -22.92 -3.41 -28.07
C GLY A 424 -22.96 -4.11 -26.72
N THR A 425 -23.93 -3.76 -25.89
CA THR A 425 -24.15 -4.34 -24.57
C THR A 425 -24.70 -5.76 -24.66
N ALA A 426 -24.39 -6.56 -23.64
CA ALA A 426 -24.74 -7.99 -23.62
C ALA A 426 -26.05 -8.27 -22.88
N ALA A 427 -26.45 -7.36 -21.99
CA ALA A 427 -27.60 -7.52 -21.10
C ALA A 427 -28.26 -6.17 -20.81
N PRO A 428 -29.56 -6.14 -20.48
CA PRO A 428 -30.23 -4.93 -20.04
C PRO A 428 -29.84 -4.54 -18.62
N THR A 429 -29.91 -3.25 -18.30
CA THR A 429 -29.89 -2.79 -16.90
C THR A 429 -31.22 -3.09 -16.20
N THR A 430 -31.17 -3.73 -15.03
CA THR A 430 -32.32 -4.21 -14.27
C THR A 430 -32.43 -3.57 -12.90
N PHE A 431 -33.62 -3.08 -12.55
CA PHE A 431 -33.98 -2.53 -11.25
C PHE A 431 -35.12 -3.32 -10.60
N GLU A 432 -34.85 -4.05 -9.53
CA GLU A 432 -35.86 -4.87 -8.83
C GLU A 432 -36.67 -4.09 -7.79
N ARG A 433 -36.16 -2.95 -7.35
CA ARG A 433 -36.70 -2.12 -6.27
C ARG A 433 -36.84 -0.66 -6.70
N PRO A 434 -37.51 0.19 -5.89
CA PRO A 434 -37.80 1.54 -6.31
C PRO A 434 -36.54 2.32 -6.69
N VAL A 435 -36.65 3.08 -7.78
CA VAL A 435 -35.62 3.99 -8.27
C VAL A 435 -36.10 5.42 -8.06
N LEU A 436 -35.23 6.26 -7.51
CA LEU A 436 -35.47 7.68 -7.31
C LEU A 436 -34.28 8.49 -7.82
N ILE A 437 -34.51 9.27 -8.86
CA ILE A 437 -33.54 10.23 -9.39
C ILE A 437 -34.00 11.62 -8.98
N ARG A 438 -33.15 12.37 -8.30
CA ARG A 438 -33.36 13.77 -7.92
C ARG A 438 -32.33 14.63 -8.61
N LEU A 439 -32.78 15.31 -9.64
CA LEU A 439 -32.04 16.35 -10.32
C LEU A 439 -32.17 17.65 -9.49
N GLY A 440 -31.17 18.52 -9.52
CA GLY A 440 -31.21 19.79 -8.82
C GLY A 440 -31.40 20.97 -9.77
N ALA A 441 -30.71 22.08 -9.52
CA ALA A 441 -30.87 23.28 -10.35
C ALA A 441 -29.88 23.25 -11.51
N GLY A 442 -30.34 23.47 -12.73
CA GLY A 442 -29.52 23.45 -13.95
C GLY A 442 -30.29 22.81 -15.09
N ASP A 443 -29.70 22.82 -16.29
CA ASP A 443 -30.30 22.16 -17.45
C ASP A 443 -29.81 20.71 -17.48
N ASP A 444 -30.61 19.80 -16.93
CA ASP A 444 -30.23 18.40 -16.71
C ASP A 444 -30.64 17.49 -17.86
N ARG A 445 -29.91 16.38 -18.04
CA ARG A 445 -30.24 15.36 -19.03
C ARG A 445 -30.38 13.98 -18.40
N VAL A 446 -31.50 13.33 -18.66
CA VAL A 446 -31.71 11.90 -18.35
C VAL A 446 -31.95 11.14 -19.64
N SER A 447 -31.16 10.09 -19.87
CA SER A 447 -31.31 9.19 -21.02
C SER A 447 -31.56 7.77 -20.52
N LEU A 448 -32.70 7.20 -20.90
CA LEU A 448 -33.12 5.85 -20.53
C LEU A 448 -33.13 4.96 -21.78
N GLY A 449 -32.25 3.97 -21.81
CA GLY A 449 -32.06 3.10 -22.98
C GLY A 449 -31.37 3.81 -24.15
N GLY A 450 -30.99 3.03 -25.15
CA GLY A 450 -30.32 3.49 -26.37
C GLY A 450 -30.98 2.97 -27.65
N PRO A 451 -30.78 3.64 -28.81
CA PRO A 451 -31.39 3.23 -30.07
C PRO A 451 -30.53 2.30 -30.94
N ALA A 452 -29.29 2.02 -30.54
CA ALA A 452 -28.30 1.34 -31.34
C ALA A 452 -28.51 -0.18 -31.41
N ASP A 453 -29.01 -0.81 -30.35
CA ASP A 453 -29.32 -2.25 -30.34
C ASP A 453 -30.44 -2.61 -29.36
N ALA A 454 -30.81 -3.90 -29.34
CA ALA A 454 -31.95 -4.41 -28.57
C ALA A 454 -31.67 -4.61 -27.07
N MET A 455 -30.40 -4.63 -26.66
CA MET A 455 -30.02 -4.82 -25.26
C MET A 455 -29.90 -3.51 -24.50
N GLN A 456 -29.86 -2.36 -25.19
CA GLN A 456 -29.95 -1.03 -24.60
C GLN A 456 -31.37 -0.71 -24.08
N ARG A 457 -31.80 -1.38 -23.01
CA ARG A 457 -33.15 -1.29 -22.45
C ARG A 457 -33.15 -1.45 -20.93
N LEU A 458 -34.04 -0.71 -20.27
CA LEU A 458 -34.27 -0.87 -18.84
C LEU A 458 -35.35 -1.91 -18.55
N VAL A 459 -35.09 -2.77 -17.57
CA VAL A 459 -36.07 -3.68 -16.96
C VAL A 459 -36.38 -3.21 -15.55
N VAL A 460 -37.63 -2.83 -15.30
CA VAL A 460 -38.01 -2.14 -14.04
C VAL A 460 -39.20 -2.85 -13.39
N PHE A 461 -39.00 -3.42 -12.21
CA PHE A 461 -40.02 -4.19 -11.48
C PHE A 461 -40.75 -3.41 -10.38
N ALA A 462 -40.36 -2.15 -10.14
CA ALA A 462 -40.85 -1.32 -9.04
C ALA A 462 -41.05 0.13 -9.50
N PRO A 463 -41.62 1.02 -8.65
CA PRO A 463 -41.75 2.44 -9.00
C PRO A 463 -40.41 3.07 -9.40
N PHE A 464 -40.42 3.78 -10.53
CA PHE A 464 -39.29 4.53 -11.03
C PHE A 464 -39.71 5.99 -11.13
N VAL A 465 -39.08 6.84 -10.33
CA VAL A 465 -39.44 8.24 -10.16
C VAL A 465 -38.25 9.13 -10.49
N ILE A 466 -38.49 10.15 -11.31
CA ILE A 466 -37.53 11.21 -11.61
C ILE A 466 -38.15 12.52 -11.11
N HIS A 467 -37.50 13.17 -10.16
CA HIS A 467 -37.77 14.55 -9.79
C HIS A 467 -36.79 15.42 -10.55
N HIS A 468 -37.35 16.25 -11.42
CA HIS A 468 -36.59 17.29 -12.07
C HIS A 468 -36.51 18.51 -11.14
N GLY A 469 -35.47 19.33 -11.26
CA GLY A 469 -35.35 20.52 -10.45
C GLY A 469 -35.63 21.77 -11.28
N ALA A 470 -34.85 22.82 -11.03
CA ALA A 470 -35.05 24.12 -11.66
C ALA A 470 -34.16 24.25 -12.91
N GLY A 471 -34.74 24.19 -14.10
CA GLY A 471 -34.03 24.41 -15.36
C GLY A 471 -34.80 23.85 -16.55
N ALA A 472 -34.14 23.81 -17.71
CA ALA A 472 -34.67 23.21 -18.93
C ALA A 472 -34.19 21.75 -19.06
N ASP A 473 -34.88 20.83 -18.38
CA ASP A 473 -34.48 19.43 -18.31
C ASP A 473 -34.91 18.62 -19.54
N ASP A 474 -34.02 17.78 -20.07
CA ASP A 474 -34.27 16.85 -21.17
C ASP A 474 -34.33 15.40 -20.67
N ILE A 475 -35.52 14.83 -20.66
CA ILE A 475 -35.76 13.43 -20.31
C ILE A 475 -36.09 12.66 -21.60
N SER A 476 -35.09 11.95 -22.11
CA SER A 476 -35.17 11.16 -23.34
C SER A 476 -35.30 9.66 -23.04
N ARG A 477 -36.10 8.96 -23.86
CA ARG A 477 -36.33 7.52 -23.76
C ARG A 477 -36.15 6.87 -25.11
N PHE A 478 -35.31 5.84 -25.17
CA PHE A 478 -35.06 5.06 -26.38
C PHE A 478 -35.23 3.56 -26.07
N GLY A 479 -35.92 2.83 -26.94
CA GLY A 479 -36.06 1.36 -26.82
C GLY A 479 -37.37 0.85 -26.22
N SER A 480 -37.48 -0.47 -26.09
CA SER A 480 -38.64 -1.17 -25.50
C SER A 480 -38.44 -1.37 -24.00
N GLU A 481 -39.07 -0.53 -23.19
CA GLU A 481 -39.10 -0.65 -21.73
C GLU A 481 -40.13 -1.71 -21.30
N GLU A 482 -39.71 -2.67 -20.48
CA GLU A 482 -40.62 -3.63 -19.84
C GLU A 482 -40.85 -3.20 -18.39
N SER A 483 -41.95 -2.48 -18.13
CA SER A 483 -42.42 -2.17 -16.79
C SER A 483 -43.86 -2.68 -16.61
N PRO A 484 -44.08 -3.79 -15.89
CA PRO A 484 -45.42 -4.32 -15.65
C PRO A 484 -46.29 -3.43 -14.75
N LEU A 485 -45.69 -2.46 -14.04
CA LEU A 485 -46.38 -1.58 -13.10
C LEU A 485 -46.61 -0.15 -13.64
N GLY A 486 -46.07 0.17 -14.83
CA GLY A 486 -46.14 1.50 -15.43
C GLY A 486 -45.16 2.51 -14.81
N TRP A 487 -44.95 3.62 -15.51
CA TRP A 487 -44.02 4.68 -15.11
C TRP A 487 -44.75 5.83 -14.42
N GLY A 488 -44.20 6.33 -13.31
CA GLY A 488 -44.61 7.60 -12.70
C GLY A 488 -43.54 8.66 -12.94
N ILE A 489 -43.70 9.48 -13.99
CA ILE A 489 -42.97 10.76 -14.03
C ILE A 489 -43.80 11.74 -13.21
N GLU A 490 -43.35 12.05 -12.00
CA GLU A 490 -43.99 13.07 -11.17
C GLU A 490 -43.31 14.41 -11.41
N TYR A 491 -44.00 15.29 -12.13
CA TYR A 491 -43.62 16.69 -12.29
C TYR A 491 -44.02 17.42 -11.00
N VAL A 492 -43.07 17.56 -10.07
CA VAL A 492 -43.27 18.40 -8.89
C VAL A 492 -42.83 19.82 -9.27
N LEU A 493 -43.80 20.68 -9.59
CA LEU A 493 -43.59 22.11 -9.88
C LEU A 493 -43.21 22.92 -8.65
#